data_AF-A0A7W1NKT6-F1
#
_entry.id   AF-A0A7W1NKT6-F1
#
_cell.length_a   1.000
_cell.length_b   1.000
_cell.length_c   1.000
_cell.angle_alpha   90.00
_cell.angle_beta   90.00
_cell.angle_gamma   90.00
#
_symmetry.space_group_name_H-M   'P 1'
#
loop_
_entity.id
_entity.type
_entity.pdbx_description
1 polymer ?
#
loop_
_entity_poly.entity_id
_entity_poly.type
_entity_poly.pdbx_seq_one_letter_code
_entity_poly.pdbx_strand_id
1 'polypeptide(L)' 'MSDRFDYFISTEQIRTLPGGEKFSAKVTRLVRNPGPNQERITLLSNNVGHEFWGVTETEAYAQAKSEVNAWIAAQNLN' A
#
# COMPACT_ATOMS: atom_id res chain seq x y z
N MET A 1 -4.24 -2.32 25.02
CA MET A 1 -3.26 -1.80 24.06
C MET A 1 -3.85 -2.04 22.68
N SER A 2 -4.12 -1.00 21.89
CA SER A 2 -4.64 -1.17 20.53
C SER A 2 -3.48 -1.47 19.60
N ASP A 3 -3.59 -2.54 18.80
CA ASP A 3 -2.65 -2.84 17.74
C ASP A 3 -2.59 -1.66 16.76
N ARG A 4 -1.45 -0.99 16.67
CA ARG A 4 -1.25 0.09 15.70
C ARG A 4 -0.61 -0.49 14.45
N PHE A 5 -1.34 -0.40 13.34
CA PHE A 5 -0.87 -0.79 12.02
C PHE A 5 -0.34 0.43 11.28
N ASP A 6 0.88 0.34 10.76
CA ASP A 6 1.43 1.33 9.84
C ASP A 6 1.35 0.78 8.41
N TYR A 7 0.97 1.60 7.44
CA TYR A 7 0.90 1.22 6.02
C TYR A 7 1.96 1.98 5.23
N PHE A 8 2.68 1.27 4.36
CA PHE A 8 3.65 1.84 3.45
C PHE A 8 3.19 1.63 2.00
N ILE A 9 3.26 2.69 1.20
CA ILE A 9 2.91 2.69 -0.22
C ILE A 9 4.15 3.10 -0.98
N SER A 10 4.61 2.24 -1.89
CA SER A 10 5.67 2.55 -2.85
C SER A 10 5.12 2.43 -4.26
N THR A 11 5.47 3.38 -5.11
CA THR A 11 5.18 3.37 -6.54
C THR A 11 6.46 3.13 -7.32
N GLU A 12 6.36 2.34 -8.39
CA GLU A 12 7.46 2.14 -9.34
C GLU A 12 6.91 2.24 -10.78
N GLN A 13 7.65 2.91 -11.66
CA GLN A 13 7.33 2.90 -13.07
C GLN A 13 7.71 1.54 -13.66
N ILE A 14 6.78 0.91 -14.37
CA ILE A 14 7.00 -0.38 -15.02
C ILE A 14 6.86 -0.23 -16.54
N ARG A 15 7.41 -1.20 -17.27
CA ARG A 15 7.66 -1.13 -18.72
C ARG A 15 6.50 -0.49 -19.50
N THR A 16 6.80 0.65 -20.11
CA THR A 16 5.87 1.45 -20.91
C THR A 16 5.62 0.76 -22.26
N LEU A 17 4.34 0.45 -22.58
CA LEU A 17 3.92 0.06 -23.94
C LEU A 17 3.43 1.30 -24.71
N PRO A 18 3.28 1.24 -26.05
CA PRO A 18 2.81 2.38 -26.83
C PRO A 18 1.36 2.72 -26.42
N GLY A 19 1.19 3.74 -25.58
CA GLY A 19 -0.12 4.11 -25.03
C GLY A 19 -0.10 5.01 -23.78
N GLY A 20 1.04 5.12 -23.08
CA GLY A 20 1.19 6.01 -21.92
C GLY A 20 2.02 5.40 -20.80
N GLU A 21 2.24 6.15 -19.73
CA GLU A 21 3.01 5.69 -18.57
C GLU A 21 2.27 4.59 -17.79
N LYS A 22 3.02 3.59 -17.31
CA LYS A 22 2.49 2.53 -16.46
C LYS A 22 3.20 2.57 -15.11
N PHE A 23 2.42 2.65 -14.03
CA PHE A 23 2.92 2.62 -12.67
C PHE A 23 2.34 1.43 -11.91
N SER A 24 3.17 0.79 -11.11
CA SER A 24 2.76 -0.22 -10.15
C SER A 24 2.86 0.37 -8.75
N ALA A 25 1.79 0.31 -7.97
CA ALA A 25 1.83 0.62 -6.55
C ALA A 25 1.82 -0.67 -5.74
N LYS A 26 2.76 -0.76 -4.79
CA LYS A 26 2.82 -1.83 -3.80
C LYS A 26 2.47 -1.28 -2.44
N VAL A 27 1.42 -1.86 -1.85
CA VAL A 27 1.00 -1.56 -0.48
C VAL A 27 1.51 -2.64 0.45
N THR A 28 2.14 -2.24 1.55
CA THR A 28 2.64 -3.14 2.58
C THR A 28 2.08 -2.75 3.94
N ARG A 29 1.45 -3.71 4.64
CA ARG A 29 0.97 -3.55 6.01
C ARG A 29 2.06 -3.96 7.00
N LEU A 30 2.39 -3.06 7.90
CA LEU A 30 3.30 -3.30 9.02
C LEU A 30 2.50 -3.43 10.31
N VAL A 31 2.65 -4.55 10.99
CA VAL A 31 2.08 -4.77 12.33
C VAL A 31 3.17 -4.48 13.36
N ARG A 32 3.03 -3.38 14.11
CA ARG A 32 3.89 -3.14 15.29
C ARG A 32 3.27 -3.86 16.48
N ASN A 33 3.94 -4.91 16.95
CA ASN A 33 3.54 -5.60 18.18
C ASN A 33 4.17 -4.88 19.38
N PRO A 34 3.42 -4.39 20.38
CA PRO A 34 3.96 -3.56 21.47
C PRO A 34 4.78 -4.33 22.52
N GLY A 35 5.38 -5.47 22.16
CA GLY A 35 6.18 -6.30 23.06
C GLY A 35 7.58 -5.72 23.30
N PRO A 36 8.16 -5.90 24.51
CA PRO A 36 9.28 -5.09 25.00
C PRO A 36 10.63 -5.31 24.30
N ASN A 37 10.74 -6.14 23.25
CA ASN A 37 12.02 -6.46 22.59
C ASN A 37 11.90 -6.94 21.13
N GLN A 38 10.92 -6.47 20.34
CA GLN A 38 10.74 -6.97 18.97
C GLN A 38 10.51 -5.86 17.94
N GLU A 39 11.58 -5.42 17.27
CA GLU A 39 11.46 -5.06 15.85
C GLU A 39 11.39 -6.35 15.03
N ARG A 40 10.27 -7.07 15.14
CA ARG A 40 9.92 -8.08 14.15
C ARG A 40 8.88 -7.45 13.24
N ILE A 41 9.38 -6.70 12.25
CA ILE A 41 8.61 -6.20 11.12
C ILE A 41 8.10 -7.43 10.37
N THR A 42 6.95 -7.94 10.79
CA THR A 42 6.28 -9.04 10.11
C THR A 42 5.54 -8.41 8.94
N LEU A 43 6.17 -8.47 7.77
CA LEU A 43 5.57 -8.10 6.49
C LEU A 43 4.46 -9.11 6.19
N LEU A 44 3.22 -8.76 6.50
CA LEU A 44 2.09 -9.55 6.02
C LEU A 44 1.95 -9.24 4.52
N SER A 45 2.29 -10.22 3.69
CA SER A 45 2.34 -10.13 2.23
C SER A 45 0.96 -10.09 1.58
N ASN A 46 0.04 -9.28 2.10
CA ASN A 46 -1.10 -8.84 1.30
C ASN A 46 -0.58 -7.79 0.31
N ASN A 47 0.31 -8.23 -0.58
CA ASN A 47 0.85 -7.47 -1.69
C ASN A 47 -0.29 -7.34 -2.71
N VAL A 48 -1.18 -6.39 -2.49
CA VAL A 48 -2.08 -5.99 -3.56
C VAL A 48 -1.26 -5.05 -4.45
N GLY A 49 -0.83 -5.59 -5.60
CA GLY A 49 -0.18 -4.80 -6.63
C GLY A 49 -1.27 -4.15 -7.48
N HIS A 50 -1.29 -2.82 -7.53
CA HIS A 50 -2.21 -2.06 -8.36
C HIS A 50 -1.44 -1.50 -9.55
N GLU A 51 -1.90 -1.80 -10.77
CA GLU A 51 -1.32 -1.26 -12.00
C GLU A 51 -2.18 -0.11 -12.53
N PHE A 52 -1.57 1.06 -12.69
CA PHE A 52 -2.23 2.26 -13.20
C PHE A 52 -1.63 2.65 -14.56
N TRP A 53 -2.51 2.96 -15.51
CA TRP A 53 -2.16 3.26 -16.90
C TRP A 53 -2.52 4.68 -17.27
N GLY A 54 -1.63 5.37 -17.98
CA GLY A 54 -1.86 6.73 -18.46
C GLY A 54 -1.94 7.77 -17.33
N VAL A 55 -1.37 7.47 -16.18
CA VAL A 55 -1.31 8.36 -15.01
C VAL A 55 0.13 8.66 -14.64
N THR A 56 0.34 9.76 -13.92
CA THR A 56 1.61 10.12 -13.29
C THR A 56 1.85 9.30 -12.02
N GLU A 57 3.10 9.29 -11.54
CA GLU A 57 3.47 8.65 -10.26
C GLU A 57 2.63 9.19 -9.09
N THR A 58 2.44 10.51 -9.03
CA THR A 58 1.65 11.18 -7.98
C THR A 58 0.20 10.72 -7.98
N GLU A 59 -0.41 10.54 -9.16
CA GLU A 59 -1.78 10.06 -9.30
C GLU A 59 -1.90 8.58 -8.91
N ALA A 60 -0.95 7.74 -9.33
CA ALA A 60 -0.88 6.34 -8.91
C ALA A 60 -0.77 6.21 -7.39
N TYR A 61 0.07 7.03 -6.75
CA TYR A 61 0.20 7.07 -5.30
C TYR A 61 -1.10 7.51 -4.62
N ALA A 62 -1.74 8.56 -5.12
CA ALA A 62 -2.99 9.08 -4.57
C ALA A 62 -4.13 8.06 -4.65
N GLN A 63 -4.25 7.33 -5.77
CA GLN A 63 -5.24 6.27 -5.95
C GLN A 63 -4.98 5.10 -4.99
N ALA A 64 -3.74 4.59 -4.93
CA ALA A 64 -3.36 3.54 -3.99
C ALA A 64 -3.67 3.92 -2.53
N LYS A 65 -3.39 5.17 -2.14
CA LYS A 65 -3.72 5.68 -0.80
C LYS A 65 -5.22 5.70 -0.53
N SER A 66 -6.03 6.10 -1.51
CA SER A 66 -7.48 6.11 -1.39
C SER A 66 -8.04 4.71 -1.14
N GLU A 67 -7.57 3.72 -1.89
CA GLU A 67 -8.00 2.32 -1.74
C GLU A 67 -7.62 1.76 -0.37
N VAL A 68 -6.41 2.05 0.12
CA VAL A 68 -5.98 1.66 1.47
C VAL A 68 -6.88 2.26 2.54
N ASN A 69 -7.22 3.55 2.42
CA ASN A 69 -8.11 4.22 3.37
C ASN A 69 -9.51 3.61 3.36
N ALA A 70 -10.06 3.30 2.19
CA ALA A 70 -11.36 2.66 2.04
C ALA A 70 -11.37 1.26 2.69
N TRP A 71 -10.30 0.49 2.48
CA TRP A 71 -10.15 -0.82 3.10
C TRP A 71 -10.05 -0.73 4.63
N ILE A 72 -9.25 0.19 5.18
CA ILE A 72 -9.16 0.43 6.63
C ILE A 72 -10.54 0.82 7.20
N ALA A 73 -11.27 1.71 6.52
CA ALA A 73 -12.60 2.12 6.95
C ALA A 73 -13.57 0.93 6.99
N ALA A 74 -13.52 0.05 5.98
CA ALA A 74 -14.34 -1.17 5.95
C ALA A 74 -14.01 -2.18 7.05
N GLN A 75 -12.75 -2.24 7.51
CA GLN A 75 -12.35 -3.08 8.64
C GLN A 75 -12.83 -2.52 9.99
N ASN A 76 -12.97 -1.19 10.14
CA ASN A 76 -13.43 -0.55 11.37
C ASN A 76 -14.96 -0.56 11.55
N LEU A 77 -15.71 -0.98 10.52
CA LEU A 77 -17.17 -1.05 10.52
C LEU A 77 -17.71 -2.46 10.79
N ASN A 78 -16.84 -3.48 10.82
CA ASN A 78 -17.14 -4.87 11.18
C ASN A 78 -16.58 -5.18 12.58
#